data_AF-A0A2E6KJE1-F1
#
_entry.id   AF-A0A2E6KJE1-F1
#
_cell.length_a   1.000
_cell.length_b   1.000
_cell.length_c   1.000
_cell.angle_alpha   90.00
_cell.angle_beta   90.00
_cell.angle_gamma   90.00
#
_symmetry.space_group_name_H-M   'P 1'
#
loop_
_entity.id
_entity.type
_entity.pdbx_description
1 polymer ?
#
loop_
_entity_poly.entity_id
_entity_poly.type
_entity_poly.pdbx_seq_one_letter_code
_entity_poly.pdbx_strand_id
1 'polypeptide(L)'
;MGKELFNIQLKEEKKLKRSKWLPAHWKTYNYLEHYPNYMERLSHFSALSADLYALTMAQALMDHDKHDLQTVFHGYIRKNPFGGEYLLTAGQNIVKEWLDNWSFDEEDMELLRNKKVQDPETGAMKPLFSEEFLTMLENAELELTVEAVPEGEIAFADQPIYRITGPIWQAMVVEAFILNVTNSQSLFATLASRLRETVDAPIMGFSSESGNASLLELGLRRAQTIGGLEVARAGYIGGFDGTSNVMAEKYYKIPTAGTMAHALIMTYEDELDAFREYAESMPYNGIFLVDTYDTLQGVKNAIQACKEKGVKLKGIRLDSGDLATLSKHARVILDEAGFKEAKIAASNDLEESTIQEIREAGGKIDIWGVGTNFVTSKKQPALGGVYKLGGVYAPEIDGAQVSKWRDQLEKGQMPSDMDQHFRDVIKLSEDQIKITLPGAIDTLRFVFNKGAVNINTPQDAQDGDYIMDVIVNYWKRPQLDDEGRLKEDLVVATKNNPDQTITIPKGMKAYRPMEVMTDGGQIITDPETVHEAKARATKSLSRLNKVHKKIKDAVPYQSFVSKDLLEKRRKEAARRGYKI
;
A
#
# COMPACT_ATOMS: atom_id res chain seq x y z
N MET A 1 45.45 36.80 -14.40
CA MET A 1 44.99 36.21 -15.68
C MET A 1 44.34 34.85 -15.38
N GLY A 2 43.12 34.70 -14.88
CA GLY A 2 42.02 35.64 -14.65
C GLY A 2 40.82 35.37 -15.57
N LYS A 3 41.04 34.85 -16.79
CA LYS A 3 39.98 34.61 -17.79
C LYS A 3 40.11 33.30 -18.61
N GLU A 4 41.22 32.54 -18.49
CA GLU A 4 41.37 31.26 -19.20
C GLU A 4 40.99 30.02 -18.38
N LEU A 5 41.01 30.08 -17.04
CA LEU A 5 40.57 28.96 -16.20
C LEU A 5 39.05 28.89 -16.01
N PHE A 6 38.32 29.98 -16.29
CA PHE A 6 36.86 30.03 -16.15
C PHE A 6 36.11 29.43 -17.37
N ASN A 7 36.79 29.28 -18.51
CA ASN A 7 36.17 28.80 -19.76
C ASN A 7 36.44 27.32 -20.09
N ILE A 8 37.32 26.64 -19.36
CA ILE A 8 37.51 25.19 -19.49
C ILE A 8 36.54 24.44 -18.55
N GLN A 9 36.18 25.05 -17.42
CA GLN A 9 35.20 24.52 -16.46
C GLN A 9 33.77 24.46 -17.04
N LEU A 10 33.39 25.40 -17.92
CA LEU A 10 32.07 25.45 -18.56
C LEU A 10 31.89 24.49 -19.76
N LYS A 11 32.97 23.89 -20.28
CA LYS A 11 32.88 22.99 -21.45
C LYS A 11 32.93 21.50 -21.11
N GLU A 12 33.45 21.10 -19.96
CA GLU A 12 33.30 19.70 -19.50
C GLU A 12 32.10 19.51 -18.54
N GLU A 13 31.56 20.58 -17.94
CA GLU A 13 30.23 20.64 -17.31
C GLU A 13 29.06 20.26 -18.25
N LYS A 14 29.32 20.09 -19.55
CA LYS A 14 28.34 19.59 -20.53
C LYS A 14 28.44 18.09 -20.85
N LYS A 15 29.40 17.35 -20.29
CA LYS A 15 29.47 15.88 -20.42
C LYS A 15 29.06 15.10 -19.16
N LEU A 16 28.79 15.78 -18.05
CA LEU A 16 28.36 15.20 -16.77
C LEU A 16 26.86 15.41 -16.45
N LYS A 17 26.07 15.85 -17.43
CA LYS A 17 24.61 15.95 -17.30
C LYS A 17 23.93 14.66 -17.75
N ARG A 18 23.99 13.61 -16.93
CA ARG A 18 23.05 12.47 -16.92
C ARG A 18 23.33 11.56 -15.71
N SER A 19 23.02 12.05 -14.51
CA SER A 19 22.48 11.21 -13.43
C SER A 19 21.91 12.13 -12.37
N LYS A 20 20.58 12.21 -12.32
CA LYS A 20 19.83 13.21 -11.54
C LYS A 20 19.37 12.71 -10.17
N TRP A 21 19.86 11.57 -9.67
CA TRP A 21 19.22 10.89 -8.54
C TRP A 21 20.10 10.55 -7.32
N LEU A 22 21.32 11.08 -7.18
CA LEU A 22 22.12 10.84 -5.97
C LEU A 22 22.49 12.13 -5.20
N PRO A 23 22.05 12.30 -3.93
CA PRO A 23 22.51 13.38 -3.07
C PRO A 23 24.01 13.29 -2.75
N ALA A 24 24.69 14.43 -2.76
CA ALA A 24 26.15 14.53 -2.64
C ALA A 24 26.80 13.98 -1.34
N HIS A 25 26.04 13.60 -0.31
CA HIS A 25 26.58 13.07 0.95
C HIS A 25 26.84 11.55 0.95
N TRP A 26 26.37 10.80 -0.06
CA TRP A 26 26.72 9.39 -0.23
C TRP A 26 28.08 9.16 -0.90
N LYS A 27 28.69 10.20 -1.46
CA LYS A 27 29.98 10.11 -2.16
C LYS A 27 31.20 10.07 -1.24
N THR A 28 31.04 10.16 0.08
CA THR A 28 32.16 10.33 1.03
C THR A 28 32.26 9.26 2.13
N TYR A 29 31.59 8.12 1.99
CA TYR A 29 31.88 6.94 2.80
C TYR A 29 32.21 5.79 1.85
N ASN A 30 33.49 5.43 1.74
CA ASN A 30 33.96 4.38 0.84
C ASN A 30 33.63 3.00 1.43
N TYR A 31 32.33 2.68 1.54
CA TYR A 31 31.81 1.43 2.09
C TYR A 31 32.39 0.20 1.37
N LEU A 32 32.67 0.38 0.07
CA LEU A 32 33.25 -0.60 -0.84
C LEU A 32 34.69 -1.01 -0.47
N GLU A 33 35.46 -0.14 0.18
CA GLU A 33 36.86 -0.44 0.56
C GLU A 33 36.97 -1.30 1.83
N HIS A 34 35.91 -1.38 2.65
CA HIS A 34 35.94 -2.09 3.94
C HIS A 34 35.02 -3.30 4.01
N TYR A 35 34.00 -3.37 3.13
CA TYR A 35 33.09 -4.50 3.04
C TYR A 35 32.80 -4.86 1.58
N PRO A 36 33.77 -5.47 0.87
CA PRO A 36 33.59 -5.85 -0.53
C PRO A 36 32.43 -6.84 -0.76
N ASN A 37 31.95 -7.48 0.31
CA ASN A 37 30.83 -8.43 0.30
C ASN A 37 29.60 -7.97 1.09
N TYR A 38 29.53 -6.70 1.53
CA TYR A 38 28.35 -6.17 2.25
C TYR A 38 27.97 -4.79 1.71
N MET A 39 27.11 -4.78 0.70
CA MET A 39 26.29 -3.64 0.33
C MET A 39 24.83 -3.96 0.64
N GLU A 40 24.21 -3.31 1.62
CA GLU A 40 22.75 -3.26 1.69
C GLU A 40 22.23 -2.27 0.63
N ARG A 41 22.00 -2.76 -0.60
CA ARG A 41 21.41 -2.07 -1.76
C ARG A 41 19.93 -1.68 -1.60
N LEU A 42 19.40 -1.67 -0.39
CA LEU A 42 17.98 -1.82 -0.07
C LEU A 42 17.07 -0.61 -0.38
N SER A 43 17.44 0.20 -1.37
CA SER A 43 16.59 1.25 -1.98
C SER A 43 16.64 1.27 -3.51
N HIS A 44 17.44 0.42 -4.15
CA HIS A 44 17.47 0.30 -5.61
C HIS A 44 17.27 -1.15 -6.01
N PHE A 45 16.08 -1.42 -6.53
CA PHE A 45 15.69 -2.70 -7.08
C PHE A 45 15.90 -2.66 -8.59
N SER A 46 16.60 -3.64 -9.15
CA SER A 46 16.70 -3.84 -10.60
C SER A 46 15.58 -4.75 -11.09
N ALA A 47 15.56 -5.05 -12.39
CA ALA A 47 14.68 -6.05 -12.99
C ALA A 47 14.93 -7.48 -12.42
N LEU A 48 16.07 -7.72 -11.75
CA LEU A 48 16.35 -8.97 -11.03
C LEU A 48 15.49 -9.17 -9.77
N SER A 49 14.65 -8.20 -9.42
CA SER A 49 13.67 -8.31 -8.32
C SER A 49 12.50 -9.23 -8.67
N ALA A 50 12.83 -10.46 -9.05
CA ALA A 50 11.96 -11.50 -9.53
C ALA A 50 12.36 -12.85 -8.91
N ASP A 51 11.41 -13.76 -8.82
CA ASP A 51 11.75 -15.14 -8.51
C ASP A 51 12.44 -15.81 -9.70
N LEU A 52 13.43 -16.68 -9.46
CA LEU A 52 14.18 -17.37 -10.53
C LEU A 52 13.26 -18.08 -11.54
N TYR A 53 12.13 -18.62 -11.08
CA TYR A 53 11.20 -19.32 -11.97
C TYR A 53 10.63 -18.42 -13.06
N ALA A 54 10.44 -17.11 -12.80
CA ALA A 54 9.97 -16.16 -13.80
C ALA A 54 10.95 -16.06 -14.99
N LEU A 55 12.25 -16.00 -14.69
CA LEU A 55 13.31 -15.96 -15.72
C LEU A 55 13.42 -17.30 -16.47
N THR A 56 13.33 -18.44 -15.78
CA THR A 56 13.37 -19.74 -16.46
C THR A 56 12.14 -19.99 -17.34
N MET A 57 10.96 -19.48 -16.95
CA MET A 57 9.77 -19.53 -17.80
C MET A 57 9.91 -18.58 -18.99
N ALA A 58 10.50 -17.40 -18.81
CA ALA A 58 10.77 -16.47 -19.91
C ALA A 58 11.73 -17.08 -20.95
N GLN A 59 12.83 -17.71 -20.51
CA GLN A 59 13.71 -18.48 -21.40
C GLN A 59 12.94 -19.56 -22.16
N ALA A 60 12.13 -20.37 -21.47
CA ALA A 60 11.36 -21.44 -22.12
C ALA A 60 10.33 -20.92 -23.14
N LEU A 61 9.79 -19.72 -22.93
CA LEU A 61 8.93 -19.06 -23.93
C LEU A 61 9.76 -18.51 -25.09
N MET A 62 10.96 -18.00 -24.83
CA MET A 62 11.88 -17.55 -25.88
C MET A 62 12.29 -18.68 -26.81
N ASP A 63 12.67 -19.84 -26.28
CA ASP A 63 13.06 -21.03 -27.06
C ASP A 63 11.95 -21.55 -28.00
N HIS A 64 10.74 -20.99 -27.88
CA HIS A 64 9.56 -21.33 -28.66
C HIS A 64 8.87 -20.11 -29.30
N ASP A 65 9.57 -18.97 -29.43
CA ASP A 65 9.06 -17.74 -30.07
C ASP A 65 7.74 -17.23 -29.47
N LYS A 66 7.56 -17.40 -28.15
CA LYS A 66 6.34 -17.02 -27.40
C LYS A 66 6.55 -15.95 -26.35
N HIS A 67 7.78 -15.50 -26.14
CA HIS A 67 8.12 -14.51 -25.12
C HIS A 67 7.40 -13.18 -25.33
N ASP A 68 7.18 -12.78 -26.59
CA ASP A 68 6.54 -11.51 -26.96
C ASP A 68 5.01 -11.60 -27.12
N LEU A 69 4.40 -12.75 -26.81
CA LEU A 69 2.94 -12.86 -26.79
C LEU A 69 2.37 -11.80 -25.85
N GLN A 70 1.50 -10.95 -26.39
CA GLN A 70 0.83 -9.94 -25.60
C GLN A 70 -0.17 -10.62 -24.65
N THR A 71 -0.20 -10.17 -23.40
CA THR A 71 -1.05 -10.75 -22.35
C THR A 71 -1.67 -9.69 -21.45
N VAL A 72 -2.69 -10.11 -20.68
CA VAL A 72 -3.26 -9.29 -19.60
C VAL A 72 -3.21 -10.08 -18.30
N PHE A 73 -2.49 -9.57 -17.31
CA PHE A 73 -2.44 -10.07 -15.94
C PHE A 73 -3.18 -9.14 -14.98
N HIS A 74 -3.65 -9.68 -13.85
CA HIS A 74 -4.28 -8.90 -12.78
C HIS A 74 -3.65 -9.22 -11.43
N GLY A 75 -3.35 -8.17 -10.66
CA GLY A 75 -3.00 -8.25 -9.25
C GLY A 75 -4.21 -7.93 -8.37
N TYR A 76 -4.57 -8.80 -7.42
CA TYR A 76 -5.72 -8.60 -6.54
C TYR A 76 -5.63 -9.43 -5.25
N ILE A 77 -6.53 -9.21 -4.29
CA ILE A 77 -6.63 -9.99 -3.05
C ILE A 77 -7.86 -10.91 -3.06
N ARG A 78 -7.77 -12.09 -2.44
CA ARG A 78 -8.92 -13.02 -2.34
C ARG A 78 -9.79 -12.78 -1.10
N LYS A 79 -9.21 -12.19 -0.05
CA LYS A 79 -9.84 -11.92 1.22
C LYS A 79 -9.35 -10.57 1.73
N ASN A 80 -10.26 -9.78 2.27
CA ASN A 80 -9.91 -8.57 2.98
C ASN A 80 -9.13 -8.92 4.27
N PRO A 81 -8.11 -8.14 4.66
CA PRO A 81 -7.25 -8.47 5.80
C PRO A 81 -7.94 -8.22 7.15
N PHE A 82 -7.40 -8.84 8.21
CA PHE A 82 -7.78 -8.63 9.62
C PHE A 82 -9.25 -8.96 9.94
N GLY A 83 -9.89 -9.79 9.12
CA GLY A 83 -11.33 -10.07 9.22
C GLY A 83 -12.21 -8.83 8.98
N GLY A 84 -11.65 -7.79 8.35
CA GLY A 84 -12.38 -6.60 7.91
C GLY A 84 -12.97 -6.76 6.51
N GLU A 85 -13.53 -5.68 5.99
CA GLU A 85 -14.33 -5.72 4.74
C GLU A 85 -13.79 -4.82 3.64
N TYR A 86 -12.56 -4.31 3.78
CA TYR A 86 -11.90 -3.48 2.78
C TYR A 86 -10.38 -3.64 2.86
N LEU A 87 -9.71 -3.20 1.80
CA LEU A 87 -8.28 -2.96 1.73
C LEU A 87 -8.06 -1.48 1.43
N LEU A 88 -7.12 -0.83 2.10
CA LEU A 88 -6.60 0.47 1.69
C LEU A 88 -5.33 0.25 0.86
N THR A 89 -5.33 0.70 -0.39
CA THR A 89 -4.19 0.50 -1.29
C THR A 89 -3.00 1.35 -0.87
N ALA A 90 -1.82 0.78 -0.94
CA ALA A 90 -0.54 1.48 -0.84
C ALA A 90 0.55 0.63 -1.50
N GLY A 91 1.65 1.28 -1.89
CA GLY A 91 2.82 0.71 -2.54
C GLY A 91 2.93 1.04 -4.02
N GLN A 92 1.88 1.57 -4.66
CA GLN A 92 1.85 1.86 -6.09
C GLN A 92 2.98 2.80 -6.52
N ASN A 93 3.32 3.82 -5.73
CA ASN A 93 4.40 4.75 -6.09
C ASN A 93 5.79 4.10 -5.99
N ILE A 94 5.98 3.11 -5.11
CA ILE A 94 7.23 2.33 -5.04
C ILE A 94 7.36 1.45 -6.28
N VAL A 95 6.26 0.79 -6.69
CA VAL A 95 6.21 0.01 -7.94
C VAL A 95 6.51 0.91 -9.14
N LYS A 96 5.90 2.10 -9.18
CA LYS A 96 6.10 3.07 -10.26
C LYS A 96 7.54 3.55 -10.38
N GLU A 97 8.17 3.92 -9.26
CA GLU A 97 9.59 4.32 -9.23
C GLU A 97 10.51 3.20 -9.71
N TRP A 98 10.21 1.95 -9.32
CA TRP A 98 10.93 0.78 -9.80
C TRP A 98 10.75 0.54 -11.30
N LEU A 99 9.52 0.66 -11.81
CA LEU A 99 9.23 0.52 -13.24
C LEU A 99 9.93 1.59 -14.10
N ASP A 100 10.03 2.83 -13.61
CA ASP A 100 10.74 3.94 -14.28
C ASP A 100 12.25 3.69 -14.42
N ASN A 101 12.81 2.87 -13.51
CA ASN A 101 14.23 2.49 -13.50
C ASN A 101 14.43 1.00 -13.80
N TRP A 102 13.47 0.38 -14.49
CA TRP A 102 13.46 -1.06 -14.72
C TRP A 102 14.48 -1.44 -15.79
N SER A 103 15.55 -2.10 -15.36
CA SER A 103 16.60 -2.66 -16.23
C SER A 103 17.36 -3.75 -15.47
N PHE A 104 18.08 -4.61 -16.20
CA PHE A 104 19.11 -5.47 -15.63
C PHE A 104 20.44 -4.73 -15.60
N ASP A 105 21.09 -4.65 -14.44
CA ASP A 105 22.41 -4.01 -14.35
C ASP A 105 23.55 -5.00 -14.71
N GLU A 106 24.79 -4.48 -14.79
CA GLU A 106 25.96 -5.29 -15.17
C GLU A 106 26.18 -6.48 -14.20
N GLU A 107 25.89 -6.29 -12.92
CA GLU A 107 26.07 -7.33 -11.91
C GLU A 107 24.96 -8.38 -11.95
N ASP A 108 23.73 -7.96 -12.24
CA ASP A 108 22.62 -8.88 -12.52
C ASP A 108 22.99 -9.79 -13.69
N MET A 109 23.51 -9.21 -14.78
CA MET A 109 23.89 -9.95 -15.97
C MET A 109 25.08 -10.90 -15.73
N GLU A 110 26.08 -10.48 -14.95
CA GLU A 110 27.17 -11.35 -14.52
C GLU A 110 26.65 -12.54 -13.69
N LEU A 111 25.75 -12.27 -12.73
CA LEU A 111 25.13 -13.31 -11.92
C LEU A 111 24.35 -14.31 -12.77
N LEU A 112 23.56 -13.84 -13.74
CA LEU A 112 22.76 -14.72 -14.62
C LEU A 112 23.63 -15.55 -15.56
N ARG A 113 24.68 -14.97 -16.16
CA ARG A 113 25.70 -15.69 -16.98
C ARG A 113 26.38 -16.81 -16.18
N ASN A 114 26.64 -16.56 -14.89
CA ASN A 114 27.32 -17.51 -14.02
C ASN A 114 26.40 -18.61 -13.44
N LYS A 115 25.06 -18.51 -13.59
CA LYS A 115 24.14 -19.55 -13.11
C LYS A 115 24.31 -20.82 -13.93
N LYS A 116 24.46 -21.94 -13.22
CA LYS A 116 24.60 -23.27 -13.82
C LYS A 116 23.61 -24.24 -13.20
N VAL A 117 23.21 -25.23 -13.98
CA VAL A 117 22.38 -26.36 -13.56
C VAL A 117 23.12 -27.66 -13.88
N GLN A 118 22.98 -28.67 -13.03
CA GLN A 118 23.59 -29.97 -13.27
C GLN A 118 22.76 -30.75 -14.30
N ASP A 119 23.41 -31.24 -15.33
CA ASP A 119 22.84 -32.21 -16.25
C ASP A 119 22.63 -33.55 -15.52
N PRO A 120 21.40 -34.07 -15.45
CA PRO A 120 21.10 -35.28 -14.67
C PRO A 120 21.70 -36.56 -15.28
N GLU A 121 22.04 -36.57 -16.57
CA GLU A 121 22.59 -37.75 -17.25
C GLU A 121 24.12 -37.78 -17.19
N THR A 122 24.76 -36.64 -17.45
CA THR A 122 26.23 -36.53 -17.55
C THR A 122 26.90 -36.04 -16.27
N GLY A 123 26.13 -35.45 -15.35
CA GLY A 123 26.62 -34.80 -14.14
C GLY A 123 27.36 -33.48 -14.38
N ALA A 124 27.50 -33.06 -15.65
CA ALA A 124 28.19 -31.83 -16.02
C ALA A 124 27.37 -30.58 -15.66
N MET A 125 28.04 -29.52 -15.21
CA MET A 125 27.39 -28.22 -14.98
C MET A 125 27.22 -27.49 -16.30
N LYS A 126 25.98 -27.21 -16.70
CA LYS A 126 25.62 -26.45 -17.90
C LYS A 126 25.12 -25.04 -17.52
N PRO A 127 25.33 -24.02 -18.37
CA PRO A 127 24.68 -22.72 -18.18
C PRO A 127 23.16 -22.90 -18.03
N LEU A 128 22.56 -22.16 -17.10
CA LEU A 128 21.11 -22.20 -16.90
C LEU A 128 20.37 -21.44 -18.00
N PHE A 129 20.98 -20.37 -18.52
CA PHE A 129 20.40 -19.47 -19.53
C PHE A 129 21.22 -19.50 -20.82
N SER A 130 20.57 -19.32 -21.96
CA SER A 130 21.25 -19.19 -23.26
C SER A 130 21.83 -17.78 -23.44
N GLU A 131 22.89 -17.65 -24.24
CA GLU A 131 23.46 -16.32 -24.56
C GLU A 131 22.46 -15.41 -25.30
N GLU A 132 21.55 -16.00 -26.10
CA GLU A 132 20.48 -15.27 -26.78
C GLU A 132 19.50 -14.64 -25.78
N PHE A 133 19.06 -15.40 -24.77
CA PHE A 133 18.20 -14.90 -23.71
C PHE A 133 18.89 -13.82 -22.87
N LEU A 134 20.16 -14.04 -22.53
CA LEU A 134 20.95 -13.05 -21.80
C LEU A 134 21.11 -11.75 -22.61
N THR A 135 21.31 -11.85 -23.92
CA THR A 135 21.35 -10.68 -24.81
C THR A 135 20.00 -9.95 -24.86
N MET A 136 18.86 -10.67 -24.83
CA MET A 136 17.55 -10.04 -24.73
C MET A 136 17.38 -9.28 -23.41
N LEU A 137 17.76 -9.87 -22.28
CA LEU A 137 17.66 -9.21 -20.98
C LEU A 137 18.55 -7.95 -20.91
N GLU A 138 19.76 -8.02 -21.45
CA GLU A 138 20.73 -6.91 -21.46
C GLU A 138 20.24 -5.71 -22.27
N ASN A 139 19.46 -5.94 -23.33
CA ASN A 139 18.92 -4.89 -24.20
C ASN A 139 17.44 -4.57 -23.94
N ALA A 140 16.85 -5.14 -22.89
CA ALA A 140 15.43 -4.98 -22.62
C ALA A 140 15.09 -3.56 -22.16
N GLU A 141 14.02 -3.01 -22.73
CA GLU A 141 13.33 -1.85 -22.21
C GLU A 141 11.96 -2.30 -21.69
N LEU A 142 11.43 -1.60 -20.68
CA LEU A 142 10.07 -1.88 -20.21
C LEU A 142 9.07 -1.60 -21.35
N GLU A 143 8.16 -2.52 -21.62
CA GLU A 143 7.10 -2.42 -22.63
C GLU A 143 5.71 -2.53 -22.02
N LEU A 144 5.63 -2.78 -20.71
CA LEU A 144 4.37 -3.00 -20.02
C LEU A 144 3.55 -1.70 -19.91
N THR A 145 2.28 -1.80 -20.23
CA THR A 145 1.26 -0.89 -19.69
C THR A 145 0.78 -1.44 -18.35
N VAL A 146 0.98 -0.67 -17.29
CA VAL A 146 0.52 -0.98 -15.93
C VAL A 146 -0.53 0.03 -15.52
N GLU A 147 -1.72 -0.46 -15.18
CA GLU A 147 -2.80 0.31 -14.58
C GLU A 147 -3.01 -0.18 -13.15
N ALA A 148 -3.25 0.71 -12.20
CA ALA A 148 -3.58 0.30 -10.84
C ALA A 148 -4.43 1.29 -10.07
N VAL A 149 -5.06 0.79 -9.01
CA VAL A 149 -5.79 1.61 -8.04
C VAL A 149 -4.78 2.48 -7.27
N PRO A 150 -4.91 3.83 -7.29
CA PRO A 150 -3.93 4.74 -6.70
C PRO A 150 -3.85 4.57 -5.18
N GLU A 151 -2.74 5.00 -4.57
CA GLU A 151 -2.54 4.86 -3.12
C GLU A 151 -3.59 5.62 -2.31
N GLY A 152 -4.12 5.02 -1.26
CA GLY A 152 -5.17 5.60 -0.43
C GLY A 152 -6.58 5.45 -1.00
N GLU A 153 -6.78 4.75 -2.11
CA GLU A 153 -8.12 4.33 -2.53
C GLU A 153 -8.50 3.01 -1.84
N ILE A 154 -9.80 2.81 -1.56
CA ILE A 154 -10.28 1.53 -1.03
C ILE A 154 -10.44 0.52 -2.17
N ALA A 155 -10.05 -0.71 -1.92
CA ALA A 155 -10.24 -1.85 -2.81
C ALA A 155 -10.84 -3.02 -2.02
N PHE A 156 -11.38 -4.00 -2.74
CA PHE A 156 -12.04 -5.15 -2.14
C PHE A 156 -11.57 -6.47 -2.75
N ALA A 157 -11.88 -7.56 -2.06
CA ALA A 157 -11.63 -8.91 -2.55
C ALA A 157 -12.15 -9.15 -3.98
N ASP A 158 -11.39 -9.92 -4.75
CA ASP A 158 -11.62 -10.31 -6.15
C ASP A 158 -11.62 -9.16 -7.18
N GLN A 159 -11.41 -7.90 -6.78
CA GLN A 159 -11.30 -6.76 -7.69
C GLN A 159 -9.86 -6.55 -8.16
N PRO A 160 -9.62 -6.22 -9.45
CA PRO A 160 -8.28 -5.86 -9.91
C PRO A 160 -7.78 -4.61 -9.16
N ILE A 161 -6.64 -4.78 -8.46
CA ILE A 161 -5.84 -3.67 -7.93
C ILE A 161 -4.83 -3.23 -8.98
N TYR A 162 -4.28 -4.18 -9.74
CA TYR A 162 -3.44 -3.94 -10.91
C TYR A 162 -4.01 -4.65 -12.13
N ARG A 163 -3.84 -4.03 -13.31
CA ARG A 163 -3.97 -4.64 -14.64
C ARG A 163 -2.67 -4.38 -15.41
N ILE A 164 -2.03 -5.44 -15.86
CA ILE A 164 -0.71 -5.40 -16.52
C ILE A 164 -0.89 -5.96 -17.92
N THR A 165 -0.61 -5.16 -18.93
CA THR A 165 -0.73 -5.53 -20.34
C THR A 165 0.61 -5.38 -21.05
N GLY A 166 1.04 -6.40 -21.78
CA GLY A 166 2.31 -6.37 -22.52
C GLY A 166 2.88 -7.76 -22.81
N PRO A 167 4.16 -7.83 -23.26
CA PRO A 167 4.87 -9.09 -23.47
C PRO A 167 4.84 -9.98 -22.23
N ILE A 168 4.48 -11.26 -22.42
CA ILE A 168 4.31 -12.21 -21.32
C ILE A 168 5.58 -12.39 -20.49
N TRP A 169 6.76 -12.31 -21.11
CA TRP A 169 8.02 -12.48 -20.39
C TRP A 169 8.24 -11.38 -19.35
N GLN A 170 8.01 -10.11 -19.71
CA GLN A 170 8.08 -8.98 -18.77
C GLN A 170 6.98 -9.08 -17.71
N ALA A 171 5.75 -9.40 -18.13
CA ALA A 171 4.60 -9.49 -17.24
C ALA A 171 4.77 -10.57 -16.16
N MET A 172 5.56 -11.63 -16.42
CA MET A 172 5.95 -12.63 -15.42
C MET A 172 7.08 -12.15 -14.52
N VAL A 173 8.09 -11.45 -15.06
CA VAL A 173 9.23 -10.94 -14.28
C VAL A 173 8.79 -9.93 -13.23
N VAL A 174 7.81 -9.07 -13.54
CA VAL A 174 7.34 -8.04 -12.60
C VAL A 174 6.43 -8.55 -11.47
N GLU A 175 5.95 -9.79 -11.55
CA GLU A 175 4.98 -10.36 -10.60
C GLU A 175 5.46 -10.27 -9.15
N ALA A 176 6.69 -10.72 -8.88
CA ALA A 176 7.19 -10.86 -7.53
C ALA A 176 7.33 -9.48 -6.84
N PHE A 177 7.89 -8.49 -7.53
CA PHE A 177 8.08 -7.15 -6.97
C PHE A 177 6.74 -6.44 -6.70
N ILE A 178 5.82 -6.47 -7.67
CA ILE A 178 4.48 -5.88 -7.51
C ILE A 178 3.76 -6.49 -6.31
N LEU A 179 3.80 -7.82 -6.17
CA LEU A 179 3.19 -8.52 -5.04
C LEU A 179 3.90 -8.22 -3.73
N ASN A 180 5.23 -8.18 -3.69
CA ASN A 180 6.00 -7.92 -2.48
C ASN A 180 5.63 -6.55 -1.88
N VAL A 181 5.74 -5.50 -2.69
CA VAL A 181 5.45 -4.12 -2.28
C VAL A 181 3.98 -3.95 -1.91
N THR A 182 3.06 -4.37 -2.78
CA THR A 182 1.62 -4.15 -2.56
C THR A 182 1.11 -4.93 -1.34
N ASN A 183 1.55 -6.18 -1.16
CA ASN A 183 1.15 -6.99 -0.01
C ASN A 183 1.63 -6.38 1.31
N SER A 184 2.84 -5.84 1.35
CA SER A 184 3.38 -5.18 2.54
C SER A 184 2.65 -3.86 2.81
N GLN A 185 2.74 -2.92 1.86
CA GLN A 185 2.26 -1.55 2.05
C GLN A 185 0.75 -1.49 2.30
N SER A 186 -0.06 -2.21 1.52
CA SER A 186 -1.52 -2.18 1.68
C SER A 186 -1.98 -2.86 2.98
N LEU A 187 -1.24 -3.87 3.47
CA LEU A 187 -1.52 -4.51 4.76
C LEU A 187 -1.35 -3.51 5.92
N PHE A 188 -0.20 -2.83 5.98
CA PHE A 188 0.08 -1.83 7.01
C PHE A 188 -0.84 -0.60 6.91
N ALA A 189 -1.11 -0.10 5.70
CA ALA A 189 -2.05 1.00 5.51
C ALA A 189 -3.46 0.63 5.99
N THR A 190 -3.91 -0.60 5.71
CA THR A 190 -5.22 -1.08 6.19
C THR A 190 -5.25 -1.22 7.72
N LEU A 191 -4.20 -1.78 8.33
CA LEU A 191 -4.11 -1.89 9.79
C LEU A 191 -4.12 -0.51 10.47
N ALA A 192 -3.40 0.46 9.91
CA ALA A 192 -3.38 1.83 10.40
C ALA A 192 -4.76 2.49 10.31
N SER A 193 -5.52 2.25 9.23
CA SER A 193 -6.87 2.78 9.11
C SER A 193 -7.83 2.20 10.15
N ARG A 194 -7.67 0.92 10.50
CA ARG A 194 -8.44 0.27 11.57
C ARG A 194 -8.09 0.82 12.95
N LEU A 195 -6.81 1.06 13.22
CA LEU A 195 -6.36 1.73 14.44
C LEU A 195 -6.92 3.16 14.54
N ARG A 196 -6.89 3.93 13.44
CA ARG A 196 -7.50 5.27 13.38
C ARG A 196 -8.99 5.22 13.69
N GLU A 197 -9.75 4.32 13.08
CA GLU A 197 -11.19 4.18 13.38
C GLU A 197 -11.44 3.80 14.85
N THR A 198 -10.54 3.00 15.45
CA THR A 198 -10.61 2.66 16.88
C THR A 198 -10.35 3.86 17.78
N VAL A 199 -9.42 4.73 17.41
CA VAL A 199 -9.07 5.95 18.16
C VAL A 199 -10.17 7.01 18.05
N ASP A 200 -10.76 7.17 16.86
CA ASP A 200 -11.76 8.20 16.56
C ASP A 200 -13.21 7.76 16.90
N ALA A 201 -13.47 6.47 17.13
CA ALA A 201 -14.81 5.98 17.41
C ALA A 201 -15.47 6.70 18.60
N PRO A 202 -16.73 7.16 18.51
CA PRO A 202 -17.40 7.75 19.67
C PRO A 202 -17.59 6.71 20.78
N ILE A 203 -17.38 7.11 22.03
CA ILE A 203 -17.66 6.26 23.20
C ILE A 203 -19.14 6.41 23.53
N MET A 204 -19.89 5.31 23.64
CA MET A 204 -21.31 5.38 24.01
C MET A 204 -21.48 6.09 25.35
N GLY A 205 -22.23 7.20 25.37
CA GLY A 205 -22.48 8.01 26.57
C GLY A 205 -21.44 9.10 26.87
N PHE A 206 -20.39 9.25 26.06
CA PHE A 206 -19.37 10.30 26.22
C PHE A 206 -18.94 10.88 24.86
N SER A 207 -19.24 12.14 24.61
CA SER A 207 -18.59 12.92 23.55
C SER A 207 -17.22 13.39 24.05
N SER A 208 -16.14 13.17 23.31
CA SER A 208 -14.88 13.85 23.63
C SER A 208 -15.05 15.33 23.29
N GLU A 209 -15.01 16.20 24.32
CA GLU A 209 -14.91 17.65 24.12
C GLU A 209 -13.53 18.03 23.54
N SER A 210 -12.54 17.16 23.72
CA SER A 210 -11.23 17.20 23.07
C SER A 210 -11.36 16.68 21.63
N GLY A 211 -10.79 17.39 20.65
CA GLY A 211 -10.68 16.92 19.26
C GLY A 211 -9.98 15.56 19.12
N ASN A 212 -9.89 15.05 17.89
CA ASN A 212 -9.37 13.69 17.62
C ASN A 212 -8.02 13.43 18.32
N ALA A 213 -7.94 12.30 19.03
CA ALA A 213 -6.71 11.86 19.68
C ALA A 213 -5.62 11.58 18.64
N SER A 214 -4.37 11.86 19.01
CA SER A 214 -3.24 11.64 18.11
C SER A 214 -2.84 10.17 18.09
N LEU A 215 -2.48 9.66 16.90
CA LEU A 215 -2.02 8.28 16.70
C LEU A 215 -0.62 8.31 16.08
N LEU A 216 0.38 7.76 16.77
CA LEU A 216 1.80 7.83 16.40
C LEU A 216 2.43 6.44 16.24
N GLU A 217 3.21 6.27 15.18
CA GLU A 217 3.93 5.03 14.88
C GLU A 217 5.30 5.06 15.59
N LEU A 218 5.50 4.18 16.58
CA LEU A 218 6.67 4.18 17.47
C LEU A 218 7.47 2.86 17.43
N GLY A 219 7.32 2.09 16.35
CA GLY A 219 7.75 0.71 16.24
C GLY A 219 9.05 0.47 15.47
N LEU A 220 9.74 1.49 14.95
CA LEU A 220 10.98 1.33 14.15
C LEU A 220 11.93 0.23 14.67
N ARG A 221 12.16 0.17 15.98
CA ARG A 221 13.06 -0.82 16.62
C ARG A 221 12.59 -2.28 16.58
N ARG A 222 11.36 -2.54 16.10
CA ARG A 222 10.73 -3.86 15.95
C ARG A 222 10.29 -4.14 14.53
N ALA A 223 10.43 -3.16 13.63
CA ALA A 223 10.16 -3.37 12.22
C ALA A 223 11.17 -4.37 11.62
N GLN A 224 10.78 -5.01 10.52
CA GLN A 224 11.61 -6.03 9.88
C GLN A 224 12.73 -5.38 9.05
N THR A 225 13.87 -5.14 9.69
CA THR A 225 15.10 -4.56 9.11
C THR A 225 14.79 -3.23 8.39
N ILE A 226 15.17 -3.10 7.11
CA ILE A 226 14.90 -1.93 6.27
C ILE A 226 13.42 -1.57 6.11
N GLY A 227 12.51 -2.51 6.42
CA GLY A 227 11.07 -2.31 6.36
C GLY A 227 10.56 -1.25 7.34
N GLY A 228 11.38 -0.76 8.28
CA GLY A 228 11.00 0.32 9.19
C GLY A 228 10.61 1.63 8.49
N LEU A 229 11.19 1.94 7.34
CA LEU A 229 10.82 3.13 6.55
C LEU A 229 9.48 2.93 5.81
N GLU A 230 9.33 1.75 5.22
CA GLU A 230 8.13 1.33 4.49
C GLU A 230 6.87 1.27 5.38
N VAL A 231 7.00 0.76 6.60
CA VAL A 231 5.89 0.65 7.54
C VAL A 231 5.44 2.03 8.03
N ALA A 232 6.38 2.94 8.31
CA ALA A 232 6.06 4.31 8.69
C ALA A 232 5.30 5.05 7.57
N ARG A 233 5.71 4.85 6.32
CA ARG A 233 5.05 5.37 5.12
C ARG A 233 3.61 4.87 5.00
N ALA A 234 3.41 3.55 4.98
CA ALA A 234 2.09 2.95 4.87
C ALA A 234 1.19 3.32 6.06
N GLY A 235 1.74 3.36 7.27
CA GLY A 235 1.03 3.79 8.47
C GLY A 235 0.52 5.22 8.37
N TYR A 236 1.34 6.14 7.87
CA TYR A 236 0.92 7.53 7.68
C TYR A 236 -0.22 7.66 6.66
N ILE A 237 -0.13 6.98 5.52
CA ILE A 237 -1.22 6.92 4.52
C ILE A 237 -2.51 6.37 5.16
N GLY A 238 -2.38 5.32 5.98
CA GLY A 238 -3.52 4.66 6.62
C GLY A 238 -4.18 5.43 7.75
N GLY A 239 -3.52 6.40 8.39
CA GLY A 239 -4.16 7.25 9.39
C GLY A 239 -3.32 7.65 10.60
N PHE A 240 -2.05 7.23 10.69
CA PHE A 240 -1.13 7.76 11.68
C PHE A 240 -0.83 9.25 11.43
N ASP A 241 -0.70 10.04 12.49
CA ASP A 241 -0.41 11.48 12.43
C ASP A 241 1.08 11.77 12.27
N GLY A 242 1.93 10.84 12.69
CA GLY A 242 3.38 10.94 12.62
C GLY A 242 4.07 9.65 13.04
N THR A 243 5.40 9.67 13.04
CA THR A 243 6.25 8.51 13.36
C THR A 243 7.46 8.90 14.22
N SER A 244 8.04 7.94 14.93
CA SER A 244 9.36 8.09 15.54
C SER A 244 10.53 7.96 14.54
N ASN A 245 10.26 7.50 13.31
CA ASN A 245 11.29 7.24 12.31
C ASN A 245 11.72 8.52 11.59
N VAL A 246 12.85 9.09 11.99
CA VAL A 246 13.41 10.32 11.42
C VAL A 246 13.73 10.20 9.91
N MET A 247 13.98 9.00 9.40
CA MET A 247 14.16 8.80 7.95
C MET A 247 12.87 9.07 7.17
N ALA A 248 11.70 8.80 7.74
CA ALA A 248 10.42 9.07 7.09
C ALA A 248 10.19 10.56 6.88
N GLU A 249 10.66 11.42 7.79
CA GLU A 249 10.65 12.87 7.59
C GLU A 249 11.62 13.29 6.48
N LYS A 250 12.83 12.73 6.45
CA LYS A 250 13.82 13.01 5.40
C LYS A 250 13.24 12.72 4.02
N TYR A 251 12.71 11.51 3.81
CA TYR A 251 12.31 10.99 2.49
C TYR A 251 10.87 11.32 2.10
N TYR A 252 9.93 11.32 3.05
CA TYR A 252 8.50 11.47 2.76
C TYR A 252 7.86 12.71 3.38
N LYS A 253 8.62 13.53 4.13
CA LYS A 253 8.09 14.70 4.86
C LYS A 253 6.98 14.36 5.84
N ILE A 254 6.95 13.12 6.33
CA ILE A 254 6.06 12.69 7.40
C ILE A 254 6.52 13.37 8.71
N PRO A 255 5.63 14.02 9.47
CA PRO A 255 5.99 14.61 10.76
C PRO A 255 6.57 13.57 11.72
N THR A 256 7.69 13.89 12.34
CA THR A 256 8.27 13.05 13.39
C THR A 256 7.85 13.51 14.78
N ALA A 257 7.70 12.54 15.68
CA ALA A 257 7.41 12.80 17.08
C ALA A 257 8.19 11.84 17.97
N GLY A 258 8.70 12.36 19.09
CA GLY A 258 9.45 11.61 20.08
C GLY A 258 9.40 12.32 21.42
N THR A 259 9.49 11.54 22.49
CA THR A 259 9.50 12.07 23.86
C THR A 259 10.89 11.90 24.46
N MET A 260 11.03 10.99 25.42
CA MET A 260 12.27 10.55 26.06
C MET A 260 12.22 9.03 26.29
N ALA A 261 13.33 8.43 26.69
CA ALA A 261 13.42 7.00 27.00
C ALA A 261 13.89 6.77 28.44
N HIS A 262 13.60 5.59 29.00
CA HIS A 262 14.04 5.21 30.35
C HIS A 262 15.55 5.37 30.55
N ALA A 263 16.35 5.09 29.52
CA ALA A 263 17.81 5.22 29.57
C ALA A 263 18.28 6.63 30.00
N LEU A 264 17.57 7.68 29.59
CA LEU A 264 17.89 9.04 30.03
C LEU A 264 17.66 9.21 31.53
N ILE A 265 16.51 8.75 32.02
CA ILE A 265 16.14 8.87 33.44
C ILE A 265 17.10 8.04 34.31
N MET A 266 17.44 6.83 33.86
CA MET A 266 18.36 5.92 34.56
C MET A 266 19.83 6.36 34.51
N THR A 267 20.17 7.40 33.75
CA THR A 267 21.53 7.99 33.78
C THR A 267 21.75 8.85 35.04
N TYR A 268 20.67 9.28 35.68
CA TYR A 268 20.70 10.10 36.89
C TYR A 268 20.43 9.24 38.13
N GLU A 269 20.99 9.63 39.27
CA GLU A 269 20.67 8.99 40.56
C GLU A 269 19.23 9.31 41.01
N ASP A 270 18.73 10.48 40.65
CA ASP A 270 17.39 10.96 40.99
C ASP A 270 16.58 11.33 39.73
N GLU A 271 15.33 10.88 39.66
CA GLU A 271 14.44 11.10 38.51
C GLU A 271 14.08 12.59 38.33
N LEU A 272 13.91 13.33 39.43
CA LEU A 272 13.55 14.74 39.36
C LEU A 272 14.69 15.56 38.74
N ASP A 273 15.95 15.20 39.01
CA ASP A 273 17.12 15.83 38.39
C ASP A 273 17.16 15.58 36.87
N ALA A 274 16.87 14.35 36.43
CA ALA A 274 16.73 14.03 35.00
C ALA A 274 15.64 14.90 34.35
N PHE A 275 14.49 15.06 35.00
CA PHE A 275 13.39 15.88 34.49
C PHE A 275 13.72 17.38 34.48
N ARG A 276 14.43 17.89 35.50
CA ARG A 276 14.90 19.29 35.54
C ARG A 276 15.82 19.61 34.38
N GLU A 277 16.83 18.78 34.14
CA GLU A 277 17.80 19.01 33.07
C GLU A 277 17.18 18.82 31.68
N TYR A 278 16.26 17.86 31.53
CA TYR A 278 15.51 17.72 30.28
C TYR A 278 14.59 18.92 30.02
N ALA A 279 13.89 19.41 31.05
CA ALA A 279 13.04 20.60 30.96
C ALA A 279 13.84 21.85 30.58
N GLU A 280 15.05 22.00 31.09
CA GLU A 280 15.95 23.11 30.76
C GLU A 280 16.50 22.99 29.33
N SER A 281 16.90 21.79 28.91
CA SER A 281 17.49 21.55 27.59
C SER A 281 16.46 21.54 26.46
N MET A 282 15.25 21.08 26.75
CA MET A 282 14.15 20.89 25.80
C MET A 282 12.86 21.60 26.26
N PRO A 283 12.89 22.93 26.51
CA PRO A 283 11.81 23.67 27.19
C PRO A 283 10.48 23.68 26.41
N TYR A 284 10.52 23.38 25.12
CA TYR A 284 9.36 23.30 24.24
C TYR A 284 9.08 21.87 23.75
N ASN A 285 9.73 20.84 24.28
CA ASN A 285 9.53 19.44 23.85
C ASN A 285 9.33 18.47 25.04
N GLY A 286 8.78 18.96 26.16
CA GLY A 286 8.61 18.19 27.40
C GLY A 286 7.34 17.33 27.43
N ILE A 287 7.38 16.13 26.84
CA ILE A 287 6.50 15.02 27.24
C ILE A 287 7.32 14.04 28.07
N PHE A 288 7.08 13.98 29.37
CA PHE A 288 7.94 13.26 30.32
C PHE A 288 7.49 11.81 30.48
N LEU A 289 8.42 10.85 30.38
CA LEU A 289 8.16 9.43 30.66
C LEU A 289 8.20 9.22 32.18
N VAL A 290 7.06 8.90 32.79
CA VAL A 290 6.89 9.03 34.25
C VAL A 290 6.90 7.71 35.01
N ASP A 291 7.05 6.58 34.33
CA ASP A 291 6.90 5.23 34.91
C ASP A 291 8.21 4.44 34.95
N THR A 292 9.34 5.12 35.14
CA THR A 292 10.64 4.44 35.33
C THR A 292 10.70 3.73 36.69
N TYR A 293 10.17 4.36 37.75
CA TYR A 293 10.18 3.82 39.11
C TYR A 293 8.77 3.72 39.72
N ASP A 294 8.10 4.85 39.92
CA ASP A 294 6.71 4.93 40.39
C ASP A 294 5.96 5.95 39.52
N THR A 295 4.92 5.49 38.82
CA THR A 295 4.21 6.31 37.84
C THR A 295 3.62 7.59 38.44
N LEU A 296 2.94 7.52 39.58
CA LEU A 296 2.23 8.68 40.13
C LEU A 296 3.19 9.66 40.79
N GLN A 297 4.27 9.16 41.39
CA GLN A 297 5.36 10.00 41.86
C GLN A 297 6.11 10.66 40.69
N GLY A 298 6.32 9.93 39.58
CA GLY A 298 6.90 10.49 38.36
C GLY A 298 6.06 11.61 37.75
N VAL A 299 4.72 11.52 37.78
CA VAL A 299 3.84 12.64 37.39
C VAL A 299 4.11 13.88 38.26
N LYS A 300 4.23 13.71 39.58
CA LYS A 300 4.53 14.81 40.51
C LYS A 300 5.92 15.39 40.25
N ASN A 301 6.91 14.54 39.97
CA ASN A 301 8.28 14.96 39.66
C ASN A 301 8.31 15.78 38.35
N ALA A 302 7.61 15.36 37.29
CA ALA A 302 7.52 16.11 36.04
C ALA A 302 6.85 17.49 36.23
N ILE A 303 5.78 17.55 37.03
CA ILE A 303 5.13 18.80 37.43
C ILE A 303 6.11 19.73 38.16
N GLN A 304 6.83 19.19 39.15
CA GLN A 304 7.77 19.93 39.96
C GLN A 304 8.92 20.49 39.11
N ALA A 305 9.57 19.65 38.29
CA ALA A 305 10.63 20.06 37.39
C ALA A 305 10.20 21.21 36.47
N CYS A 306 9.01 21.09 35.85
CA CYS A 306 8.50 22.15 34.96
C CYS A 306 8.23 23.46 35.69
N LYS A 307 7.65 23.39 36.91
CA LYS A 307 7.41 24.58 37.75
C LYS A 307 8.72 25.28 38.15
N GLU A 308 9.72 24.51 38.58
CA GLU A 308 11.03 25.04 38.99
C GLU A 308 11.80 25.67 37.83
N LYS A 309 11.72 25.08 36.63
CA LYS A 309 12.38 25.60 35.42
C LYS A 309 11.56 26.67 34.68
N GLY A 310 10.34 26.97 35.13
CA GLY A 310 9.47 27.96 34.49
C GLY A 310 9.00 27.57 33.08
N VAL A 311 8.94 26.27 32.77
CA VAL A 311 8.54 25.76 31.45
C VAL A 311 7.12 25.19 31.48
N LYS A 312 6.43 25.24 30.35
CA LYS A 312 5.10 24.65 30.21
C LYS A 312 5.22 23.13 30.06
N LEU A 313 4.64 22.37 30.99
CA LEU A 313 4.48 20.92 30.85
C LEU A 313 3.54 20.61 29.67
N LYS A 314 4.08 20.07 28.58
CA LYS A 314 3.27 19.67 27.42
C LYS A 314 2.51 18.37 27.67
N GLY A 315 3.09 17.46 28.44
CA GLY A 315 2.44 16.20 28.75
C GLY A 315 3.32 15.21 29.51
N ILE A 316 2.75 14.02 29.71
CA ILE A 316 3.43 12.86 30.26
C ILE A 316 3.23 11.65 29.34
N ARG A 317 4.06 10.63 29.46
CA ARG A 317 3.91 9.33 28.79
C ARG A 317 3.87 8.19 29.81
N LEU A 318 2.88 7.32 29.65
CA LEU A 318 2.73 6.05 30.35
C LEU A 318 3.15 4.92 29.39
N ASP A 319 4.04 4.02 29.81
CA ASP A 319 4.57 2.90 29.00
C ASP A 319 4.41 1.53 29.70
N SER A 320 3.67 1.48 30.81
CA SER A 320 3.46 0.27 31.60
C SER A 320 2.25 0.36 32.53
N GLY A 321 1.88 -0.77 33.15
CA GLY A 321 0.77 -0.86 34.11
C GLY A 321 -0.62 -0.82 33.47
N ASP A 322 -1.65 -0.66 34.32
CA ASP A 322 -3.04 -0.45 33.87
C ASP A 322 -3.19 0.99 33.35
N LEU A 323 -3.03 1.16 32.04
CA LEU A 323 -3.08 2.46 31.36
C LEU A 323 -4.42 3.18 31.56
N ALA A 324 -5.54 2.46 31.70
CA ALA A 324 -6.84 3.09 31.92
C ALA A 324 -6.90 3.72 33.32
N THR A 325 -6.49 2.97 34.35
CA THR A 325 -6.47 3.45 35.73
C THR A 325 -5.41 4.53 35.95
N LEU A 326 -4.19 4.30 35.47
CA LEU A 326 -3.08 5.24 35.63
C LEU A 326 -3.34 6.58 34.92
N SER A 327 -3.90 6.57 33.71
CA SER A 327 -4.25 7.81 33.02
C SER A 327 -5.31 8.63 33.75
N LYS A 328 -6.31 7.98 34.36
CA LYS A 328 -7.33 8.67 35.20
C LYS A 328 -6.69 9.33 36.41
N HIS A 329 -5.83 8.63 37.15
CA HIS A 329 -5.14 9.20 38.31
C HIS A 329 -4.17 10.32 37.91
N ALA A 330 -3.39 10.12 36.85
CA ALA A 330 -2.49 11.14 36.34
C ALA A 330 -3.24 12.41 35.92
N ARG A 331 -4.41 12.27 35.28
CA ARG A 331 -5.27 13.40 34.91
C ARG A 331 -5.69 14.23 36.12
N VAL A 332 -6.12 13.58 37.20
CA VAL A 332 -6.46 14.26 38.46
C VAL A 332 -5.27 15.03 39.02
N ILE A 333 -4.09 14.40 39.12
CA ILE A 333 -2.87 15.04 39.64
C ILE A 333 -2.47 16.26 38.79
N LEU A 334 -2.53 16.13 37.46
CA LEU A 334 -2.21 17.24 36.54
C LEU A 334 -3.21 18.40 36.69
N ASP A 335 -4.51 18.10 36.80
CA ASP A 335 -5.56 19.11 36.89
C ASP A 335 -5.51 19.88 38.22
N GLU A 336 -5.29 19.17 39.34
CA GLU A 336 -5.09 19.77 40.66
C GLU A 336 -3.85 20.66 40.71
N ALA A 337 -2.80 20.30 39.96
CA ALA A 337 -1.58 21.10 39.84
C ALA A 337 -1.69 22.30 38.87
N GLY A 338 -2.83 22.44 38.17
CA GLY A 338 -3.11 23.52 37.20
C GLY A 338 -2.78 23.21 35.74
N PHE A 339 -2.35 22.00 35.40
CA PHE A 339 -1.90 21.59 34.06
C PHE A 339 -3.01 20.89 33.24
N LYS A 340 -4.19 21.50 33.16
CA LYS A 340 -5.36 20.94 32.46
C LYS A 340 -5.12 20.63 30.98
N GLU A 341 -4.24 21.41 30.35
CA GLU A 341 -3.90 21.27 28.93
C GLU A 341 -2.77 20.25 28.65
N ALA A 342 -2.10 19.75 29.70
CA ALA A 342 -1.01 18.78 29.52
C ALA A 342 -1.57 17.46 28.99
N LYS A 343 -0.98 16.93 27.91
CA LYS A 343 -1.45 15.71 27.24
C LYS A 343 -0.96 14.45 27.96
N ILE A 344 -1.74 13.38 27.90
CA ILE A 344 -1.34 12.06 28.38
C ILE A 344 -1.11 11.17 27.16
N ALA A 345 0.14 10.78 26.94
CA ALA A 345 0.51 9.78 25.95
C ALA A 345 0.54 8.38 26.58
N ALA A 346 0.15 7.38 25.81
CA ALA A 346 0.30 5.98 26.18
C ALA A 346 1.01 5.20 25.07
N SER A 347 1.96 4.38 25.48
CA SER A 347 2.55 3.29 24.69
C SER A 347 2.51 2.01 25.54
N ASN A 348 2.89 0.87 24.94
CA ASN A 348 2.97 -0.50 25.51
C ASN A 348 2.03 -1.49 24.80
N ASP A 349 2.57 -2.19 23.79
CA ASP A 349 1.89 -3.27 23.04
C ASP A 349 0.41 -2.98 22.69
N LEU A 350 0.14 -1.73 22.32
CA LEU A 350 -1.17 -1.28 21.91
C LEU A 350 -1.59 -1.93 20.59
N GLU A 351 -2.88 -2.22 20.47
CA GLU A 351 -3.56 -2.69 19.26
C GLU A 351 -5.04 -2.28 19.33
N GLU A 352 -5.85 -2.59 18.30
CA GLU A 352 -7.25 -2.12 18.26
C GLU A 352 -8.05 -2.54 19.51
N SER A 353 -7.87 -3.78 19.96
CA SER A 353 -8.55 -4.36 21.13
C SER A 353 -8.21 -3.60 22.42
N THR A 354 -6.92 -3.42 22.69
CA THR A 354 -6.45 -2.82 23.95
C THR A 354 -6.76 -1.32 23.99
N ILE A 355 -6.65 -0.62 22.85
CA ILE A 355 -7.08 0.78 22.75
C ILE A 355 -8.58 0.88 23.04
N GLN A 356 -9.41 0.02 22.45
CA GLN A 356 -10.85 0.01 22.68
C GLN A 356 -11.19 -0.22 24.15
N GLU A 357 -10.58 -1.22 24.79
CA GLU A 357 -10.80 -1.54 26.21
C GLU A 357 -10.43 -0.37 27.14
N ILE A 358 -9.28 0.29 26.90
CA ILE A 358 -8.86 1.45 27.69
C ILE A 358 -9.85 2.62 27.53
N ARG A 359 -10.35 2.85 26.31
CA ARG A 359 -11.33 3.89 26.03
C ARG A 359 -12.67 3.60 26.71
N GLU A 360 -13.16 2.37 26.62
CA GLU A 360 -14.40 1.92 27.28
C GLU A 360 -14.31 2.00 28.82
N ALA A 361 -13.12 1.77 29.38
CA ALA A 361 -12.84 1.94 30.81
C ALA A 361 -12.68 3.42 31.26
N GLY A 362 -12.87 4.37 30.34
CA GLY A 362 -12.80 5.81 30.59
C GLY A 362 -11.39 6.36 30.76
N GLY A 363 -10.38 5.68 30.19
CA GLY A 363 -8.99 6.13 30.19
C GLY A 363 -8.83 7.55 29.63
N LYS A 364 -7.90 8.32 30.18
CA LYS A 364 -7.66 9.73 29.85
C LYS A 364 -6.40 9.87 29.00
N ILE A 365 -6.39 9.28 27.81
CA ILE A 365 -5.24 9.28 26.90
C ILE A 365 -5.56 10.16 25.69
N ASP A 366 -4.64 11.07 25.37
CA ASP A 366 -4.71 11.99 24.24
C ASP A 366 -3.86 11.52 23.04
N ILE A 367 -2.78 10.78 23.30
CA ILE A 367 -1.80 10.37 22.30
C ILE A 367 -1.53 8.87 22.42
N TRP A 368 -1.73 8.12 21.33
CA TRP A 368 -1.55 6.68 21.26
C TRP A 368 -0.29 6.34 20.46
N GLY A 369 0.70 5.74 21.12
CA GLY A 369 1.95 5.31 20.53
C GLY A 369 1.97 3.81 20.26
N VAL A 370 1.81 3.41 19.00
CA VAL A 370 1.72 2.00 18.61
C VAL A 370 3.04 1.52 18.01
N GLY A 371 3.59 0.43 18.53
CA GLY A 371 4.88 -0.13 18.13
C GLY A 371 4.76 -1.53 17.52
N THR A 372 5.22 -2.54 18.27
CA THR A 372 5.42 -3.94 17.82
C THR A 372 4.23 -4.53 17.07
N ASN A 373 3.02 -4.42 17.62
CA ASN A 373 1.84 -5.06 17.03
C ASN A 373 1.48 -4.49 15.64
N PHE A 374 1.74 -3.20 15.43
CA PHE A 374 1.55 -2.56 14.13
C PHE A 374 2.66 -2.95 13.17
N VAL A 375 3.93 -2.72 13.53
CA VAL A 375 5.05 -2.85 12.58
C VAL A 375 5.41 -4.29 12.21
N THR A 376 4.88 -5.26 12.96
CA THR A 376 4.98 -6.69 12.63
C THR A 376 3.69 -7.25 12.03
N SER A 377 2.63 -6.45 11.97
CA SER A 377 1.27 -6.88 11.63
C SER A 377 0.90 -8.18 12.35
N LYS A 378 1.11 -8.22 13.68
CA LYS A 378 1.13 -9.45 14.50
C LYS A 378 -0.07 -10.37 14.29
N LYS A 379 -1.27 -9.80 14.11
CA LYS A 379 -2.53 -10.56 13.91
C LYS A 379 -2.57 -11.28 12.56
N GLN A 380 -1.99 -10.69 11.52
CA GLN A 380 -1.96 -11.22 10.17
C GLN A 380 -0.74 -10.63 9.44
N PRO A 381 0.42 -11.31 9.43
CA PRO A 381 1.66 -10.75 8.90
C PRO A 381 1.76 -10.79 7.36
N ALA A 382 0.72 -11.25 6.66
CA ALA A 382 0.69 -11.32 5.21
C ALA A 382 -0.71 -11.03 4.65
N LEU A 383 -0.78 -10.25 3.57
CA LEU A 383 -2.04 -9.90 2.92
C LEU A 383 -2.64 -11.06 2.09
N GLY A 384 -1.80 -11.78 1.34
CA GLY A 384 -2.24 -12.87 0.47
C GLY A 384 -2.77 -12.42 -0.90
N GLY A 385 -2.27 -11.28 -1.41
CA GLY A 385 -2.47 -10.85 -2.79
C GLY A 385 -1.90 -11.85 -3.79
N VAL A 386 -2.49 -11.88 -4.97
CA VAL A 386 -2.19 -12.82 -6.04
C VAL A 386 -2.13 -12.12 -7.38
N TYR A 387 -1.31 -12.65 -8.28
CA TYR A 387 -1.12 -12.16 -9.64
C TYR A 387 -1.50 -13.28 -10.62
N LYS A 388 -2.39 -13.00 -11.59
CA LYS A 388 -3.00 -14.04 -12.42
C LYS A 388 -3.22 -13.59 -13.86
N LEU A 389 -2.85 -14.46 -14.80
CA LEU A 389 -3.13 -14.29 -16.23
C LEU A 389 -4.65 -14.34 -16.49
N GLY A 390 -5.18 -13.27 -17.07
CA GLY A 390 -6.58 -13.15 -17.48
C GLY A 390 -6.80 -13.49 -18.96
N GLY A 391 -5.86 -13.15 -19.84
CA GLY A 391 -5.98 -13.48 -21.26
C GLY A 391 -4.70 -13.28 -22.07
N VAL A 392 -4.69 -13.83 -23.28
CA VAL A 392 -3.56 -13.88 -24.20
C VAL A 392 -4.05 -13.45 -25.58
N TYR A 393 -3.35 -12.53 -26.23
CA TYR A 393 -3.64 -12.16 -27.61
C TYR A 393 -3.04 -13.16 -28.60
N ALA A 394 -3.55 -13.17 -29.83
CA ALA A 394 -3.04 -13.99 -30.91
C ALA A 394 -1.59 -13.56 -31.28
N PRO A 395 -0.74 -14.47 -31.78
CA PRO A 395 0.68 -14.19 -32.03
C PRO A 395 0.96 -13.01 -32.96
N GLU A 396 0.06 -12.72 -33.89
CA GLU A 396 0.16 -11.61 -34.83
C GLU A 396 -0.16 -10.22 -34.23
N ILE A 397 -0.64 -10.18 -32.98
CA ILE A 397 -1.00 -8.93 -32.30
C ILE A 397 0.16 -8.45 -31.44
N ASP A 398 0.70 -7.29 -31.80
CA ASP A 398 1.76 -6.60 -31.05
C ASP A 398 1.20 -5.56 -30.07
N GLY A 399 2.09 -4.97 -29.26
CA GLY A 399 1.72 -3.95 -28.27
C GLY A 399 1.13 -2.68 -28.90
N ALA A 400 1.54 -2.31 -30.11
CA ALA A 400 1.02 -1.14 -30.82
C ALA A 400 -0.45 -1.32 -31.21
N GLN A 401 -0.83 -2.51 -31.69
CA GLN A 401 -2.20 -2.85 -32.00
C GLN A 401 -3.07 -2.92 -30.73
N VAL A 402 -2.54 -3.45 -29.61
CA VAL A 402 -3.24 -3.42 -28.31
C VAL A 402 -3.46 -1.98 -27.83
N SER A 403 -2.45 -1.11 -27.92
CA SER A 403 -2.56 0.31 -27.56
C SER A 403 -3.63 1.02 -28.39
N LYS A 404 -3.64 0.81 -29.72
CA LYS A 404 -4.67 1.34 -30.62
C LYS A 404 -6.09 0.91 -30.22
N TRP A 405 -6.28 -0.35 -29.81
CA TRP A 405 -7.58 -0.81 -29.31
C TRP A 405 -7.97 -0.15 -27.99
N ARG A 406 -7.03 0.10 -27.07
CA ARG A 406 -7.28 0.84 -25.83
C ARG A 406 -7.70 2.28 -26.11
N ASP A 407 -7.01 2.96 -27.03
CA ASP A 407 -7.36 4.32 -27.48
C ASP A 407 -8.76 4.41 -28.09
N GLN A 408 -9.18 3.40 -28.86
CA GLN A 408 -10.55 3.29 -29.38
C GLN A 408 -11.55 3.16 -28.23
N LEU A 409 -11.27 2.28 -27.26
CA LEU A 409 -12.15 2.04 -26.12
C LEU A 409 -12.34 3.30 -25.26
N GLU A 410 -11.29 4.09 -25.03
CA GLU A 410 -11.40 5.37 -24.30
C GLU A 410 -12.20 6.43 -25.07
N LYS A 411 -12.27 6.33 -26.41
CA LYS A 411 -13.16 7.14 -27.26
C LYS A 411 -14.59 6.59 -27.33
N GLY A 412 -14.92 5.57 -26.54
CA GLY A 412 -16.22 4.92 -26.53
C GLY A 412 -16.48 4.03 -27.74
N GLN A 413 -15.43 3.61 -28.46
CA GLN A 413 -15.53 2.76 -29.65
C GLN A 413 -15.05 1.35 -29.31
N MET A 414 -15.92 0.35 -29.49
CA MET A 414 -15.54 -1.04 -29.30
C MET A 414 -14.62 -1.50 -30.45
N PRO A 415 -13.43 -2.05 -30.17
CA PRO A 415 -12.60 -2.70 -31.17
C PRO A 415 -13.32 -3.88 -31.85
N SER A 416 -13.63 -3.76 -33.14
CA SER A 416 -14.52 -4.70 -33.85
C SER A 416 -13.92 -6.10 -34.08
N ASP A 417 -12.60 -6.23 -34.06
CA ASP A 417 -11.85 -7.47 -34.35
C ASP A 417 -11.12 -8.06 -33.13
N MET A 418 -10.91 -7.28 -32.06
CA MET A 418 -10.14 -7.71 -30.88
C MET A 418 -10.65 -9.02 -30.28
N ASP A 419 -11.97 -9.21 -30.17
CA ASP A 419 -12.58 -10.44 -29.63
C ASP A 419 -12.15 -11.72 -30.41
N GLN A 420 -11.76 -11.59 -31.69
CA GLN A 420 -11.28 -12.72 -32.51
C GLN A 420 -9.82 -13.07 -32.20
N HIS A 421 -9.04 -12.10 -31.74
CA HIS A 421 -7.63 -12.22 -31.45
C HIS A 421 -7.31 -12.26 -29.96
N PHE A 422 -8.30 -12.21 -29.07
CA PHE A 422 -8.08 -12.29 -27.63
C PHE A 422 -8.69 -13.57 -27.05
N ARG A 423 -7.83 -14.39 -26.44
CA ARG A 423 -8.23 -15.64 -25.79
C ARG A 423 -8.24 -15.47 -24.29
N ASP A 424 -9.40 -15.68 -23.69
CA ASP A 424 -9.54 -15.67 -22.25
C ASP A 424 -8.94 -16.89 -21.57
N VAL A 425 -8.38 -16.66 -20.38
CA VAL A 425 -7.77 -17.66 -19.52
C VAL A 425 -8.50 -17.69 -18.19
N ILE A 426 -8.72 -18.89 -17.66
CA ILE A 426 -9.30 -19.11 -16.33
C ILE A 426 -8.44 -20.14 -15.61
N LYS A 427 -8.00 -19.80 -14.39
CA LYS A 427 -7.34 -20.75 -13.50
C LYS A 427 -8.42 -21.47 -12.70
N LEU A 428 -8.42 -22.80 -12.77
CA LEU A 428 -9.36 -23.66 -12.05
C LEU A 428 -8.73 -24.20 -10.76
N SER A 429 -9.56 -24.64 -9.82
CA SER A 429 -9.12 -25.12 -8.51
C SER A 429 -10.23 -25.92 -7.85
N GLU A 430 -9.87 -26.88 -7.01
CA GLU A 430 -10.79 -27.52 -6.07
C GLU A 430 -11.39 -26.49 -5.09
N ASP A 431 -10.58 -25.52 -4.66
CA ASP A 431 -11.05 -24.37 -3.87
C ASP A 431 -11.77 -23.35 -4.77
N GLN A 432 -13.09 -23.20 -4.62
CA GLN A 432 -13.89 -22.26 -5.43
C GLN A 432 -13.38 -20.81 -5.40
N ILE A 433 -12.87 -20.35 -4.25
CA ILE A 433 -12.29 -19.00 -4.09
C ILE A 433 -11.06 -18.76 -4.96
N LYS A 434 -10.36 -19.83 -5.39
CA LYS A 434 -9.18 -19.76 -6.26
C LYS A 434 -9.51 -19.84 -7.75
N ILE A 435 -10.79 -19.97 -8.11
CA ILE A 435 -11.24 -19.91 -9.51
C ILE A 435 -11.31 -18.43 -9.94
N THR A 436 -10.53 -18.06 -10.96
CA THR A 436 -10.40 -16.66 -11.41
C THR A 436 -11.58 -16.22 -12.27
N LEU A 437 -11.76 -14.90 -12.41
CA LEU A 437 -12.55 -14.35 -13.51
C LEU A 437 -11.71 -14.37 -14.79
N PRO A 438 -12.28 -14.73 -15.95
CA PRO A 438 -11.54 -14.80 -17.20
C PRO A 438 -11.45 -13.45 -17.92
N GLY A 439 -10.41 -13.29 -18.74
CA GLY A 439 -10.22 -12.15 -19.62
C GLY A 439 -9.62 -10.93 -18.93
N ALA A 440 -9.62 -9.79 -19.63
CA ALA A 440 -9.31 -8.49 -19.06
C ALA A 440 -10.51 -7.98 -18.25
N ILE A 441 -10.29 -7.62 -16.98
CA ILE A 441 -11.34 -7.15 -16.08
C ILE A 441 -11.06 -5.72 -15.59
N ASP A 442 -12.12 -5.04 -15.19
CA ASP A 442 -12.10 -3.67 -14.67
C ASP A 442 -13.10 -3.53 -13.52
N THR A 443 -13.00 -2.45 -12.75
CA THR A 443 -13.96 -2.13 -11.67
C THR A 443 -14.68 -0.83 -11.96
N LEU A 444 -16.01 -0.84 -11.90
CA LEU A 444 -16.84 0.36 -11.83
C LEU A 444 -17.32 0.56 -10.39
N ARG A 445 -17.00 1.71 -9.81
CA ARG A 445 -17.45 2.12 -8.48
C ARG A 445 -18.57 3.13 -8.58
N PHE A 446 -19.77 2.73 -8.17
CA PHE A 446 -20.95 3.57 -8.12
C PHE A 446 -21.01 4.38 -6.83
N VAL A 447 -21.57 5.59 -6.87
CA VAL A 447 -21.70 6.49 -5.70
C VAL A 447 -23.18 6.92 -5.50
N PHE A 448 -23.74 6.79 -4.28
CA PHE A 448 -25.19 7.03 -3.99
C PHE A 448 -25.51 7.40 -2.50
N ASN A 449 -26.63 8.07 -2.17
CA ASN A 449 -26.91 8.59 -0.80
C ASN A 449 -27.48 7.57 0.20
N LYS A 450 -27.26 7.90 1.49
CA LYS A 450 -27.78 7.36 2.74
C LYS A 450 -29.29 7.13 2.82
N GLY A 451 -30.08 7.88 2.05
CA GLY A 451 -31.55 7.80 2.06
C GLY A 451 -32.11 6.58 1.32
N ALA A 452 -31.30 5.94 0.48
CA ALA A 452 -31.68 4.76 -0.30
C ALA A 452 -31.36 3.48 0.47
N VAL A 453 -32.16 3.12 1.48
CA VAL A 453 -32.00 1.83 2.19
C VAL A 453 -33.02 0.81 1.69
N ASN A 454 -32.57 -0.03 0.76
CA ASN A 454 -32.79 -1.48 0.74
C ASN A 454 -32.00 -2.03 -0.46
N ILE A 455 -30.87 -2.71 -0.20
CA ILE A 455 -29.95 -3.24 -1.24
C ILE A 455 -30.55 -4.49 -1.93
N ASN A 456 -31.87 -4.54 -2.12
CA ASN A 456 -32.56 -5.55 -2.90
C ASN A 456 -33.25 -5.00 -4.17
N THR A 457 -33.25 -3.69 -4.41
CA THR A 457 -33.77 -3.09 -5.67
C THR A 457 -33.20 -1.68 -5.92
N PRO A 458 -32.43 -1.43 -7.01
CA PRO A 458 -31.75 -0.15 -7.25
C PRO A 458 -32.59 1.02 -7.82
N GLN A 459 -33.90 1.07 -7.61
CA GLN A 459 -34.74 2.01 -8.39
C GLN A 459 -34.85 3.44 -7.82
N ASP A 460 -34.37 3.73 -6.61
CA ASP A 460 -34.65 5.02 -5.94
C ASP A 460 -33.41 5.81 -5.45
N ALA A 461 -32.26 5.73 -6.14
CA ALA A 461 -31.05 6.46 -5.75
C ALA A 461 -31.05 7.95 -6.19
N GLN A 462 -30.96 8.89 -5.25
CA GLN A 462 -30.55 10.29 -5.46
C GLN A 462 -29.42 10.68 -4.47
N ASP A 463 -28.58 11.66 -4.85
CA ASP A 463 -27.14 11.87 -4.50
C ASP A 463 -26.72 12.12 -3.03
N GLY A 464 -25.61 11.47 -2.63
CA GLY A 464 -24.83 11.46 -1.36
C GLY A 464 -23.80 10.29 -1.40
N ASP A 465 -22.89 10.11 -0.42
CA ASP A 465 -21.67 9.30 -0.62
C ASP A 465 -21.68 7.90 0.06
N TYR A 466 -22.19 6.88 -0.65
CA TYR A 466 -22.00 5.44 -0.40
C TYR A 466 -21.44 4.80 -1.66
N ILE A 467 -20.75 3.66 -1.54
CA ILE A 467 -20.19 2.97 -2.70
C ILE A 467 -20.73 1.56 -2.91
N MET A 468 -20.75 1.15 -4.17
CA MET A 468 -21.02 -0.22 -4.62
C MET A 468 -20.11 -0.49 -5.82
N ASP A 469 -19.45 -1.64 -5.83
CA ASP A 469 -18.50 -1.99 -6.88
C ASP A 469 -19.01 -3.12 -7.76
N VAL A 470 -18.78 -2.97 -9.06
CA VAL A 470 -19.07 -3.97 -10.08
C VAL A 470 -17.82 -4.30 -10.85
N ILE A 471 -17.43 -5.57 -10.85
CA ILE A 471 -16.36 -6.09 -11.71
C ILE A 471 -16.95 -6.35 -13.10
N VAL A 472 -16.35 -5.76 -14.13
CA VAL A 472 -16.82 -5.82 -15.51
C VAL A 472 -15.74 -6.37 -16.43
N ASN A 473 -16.13 -6.87 -17.59
CA ASN A 473 -15.18 -7.14 -18.68
C ASN A 473 -14.63 -5.81 -19.19
N TYR A 474 -13.31 -5.62 -19.16
CA TYR A 474 -12.65 -4.37 -19.53
C TYR A 474 -13.04 -3.92 -20.95
N TRP A 475 -12.98 -4.82 -21.92
CA TRP A 475 -13.21 -4.48 -23.32
C TRP A 475 -14.69 -4.18 -23.59
N LYS A 476 -15.61 -4.83 -22.88
CA LYS A 476 -17.06 -4.65 -23.02
C LYS A 476 -17.67 -3.79 -21.91
N ARG A 477 -16.84 -3.05 -21.18
CA ARG A 477 -17.30 -2.27 -20.03
C ARG A 477 -18.28 -1.18 -20.50
N PRO A 478 -19.33 -0.90 -19.72
CA PRO A 478 -20.20 0.22 -20.00
C PRO A 478 -19.44 1.55 -20.08
N GLN A 479 -19.90 2.42 -20.98
CA GLN A 479 -19.35 3.75 -21.13
C GLN A 479 -19.99 4.72 -20.13
N LEU A 480 -19.19 5.67 -19.65
CA LEU A 480 -19.65 6.78 -18.83
C LEU A 480 -19.79 8.04 -19.70
N ASP A 481 -20.70 8.94 -19.34
CA ASP A 481 -20.73 10.30 -19.87
C ASP A 481 -19.70 11.21 -19.19
N ASP A 482 -19.62 12.46 -19.64
CA ASP A 482 -18.62 13.42 -19.18
C ASP A 482 -18.80 13.78 -17.70
N GLU A 483 -20.00 13.56 -17.15
CA GLU A 483 -20.32 13.70 -15.72
C GLU A 483 -20.09 12.41 -14.91
N GLY A 484 -19.58 11.36 -15.54
CA GLY A 484 -19.32 10.07 -14.92
C GLY A 484 -20.59 9.26 -14.65
N ARG A 485 -21.62 9.38 -15.48
CA ARG A 485 -22.86 8.59 -15.37
C ARG A 485 -22.93 7.49 -16.41
N LEU A 486 -23.51 6.37 -16.02
CA LEU A 486 -23.68 5.19 -16.85
C LEU A 486 -24.53 5.50 -18.09
N LYS A 487 -24.06 5.19 -19.30
CA LYS A 487 -24.78 5.48 -20.56
C LYS A 487 -25.88 4.46 -20.93
N GLU A 488 -25.88 3.30 -20.29
CA GLU A 488 -26.78 2.18 -20.55
C GLU A 488 -27.09 1.41 -19.26
N ASP A 489 -28.11 0.54 -19.25
CA ASP A 489 -28.39 -0.29 -18.08
C ASP A 489 -27.33 -1.38 -17.93
N LEU A 490 -26.91 -1.67 -16.69
CA LEU A 490 -25.93 -2.71 -16.39
C LEU A 490 -26.56 -3.81 -15.54
N VAL A 491 -26.63 -5.02 -16.10
CA VAL A 491 -27.13 -6.20 -15.39
C VAL A 491 -25.98 -6.88 -14.65
N VAL A 492 -26.15 -7.06 -13.35
CA VAL A 492 -25.12 -7.58 -12.45
C VAL A 492 -25.67 -8.72 -11.59
N ALA A 493 -24.78 -9.57 -11.10
CA ALA A 493 -25.10 -10.55 -10.07
C ALA A 493 -23.87 -10.76 -9.17
N THR A 494 -24.03 -11.56 -8.12
CA THR A 494 -22.91 -11.89 -7.24
C THR A 494 -22.21 -13.14 -7.78
N LYS A 495 -20.89 -13.26 -7.55
CA LYS A 495 -20.10 -14.40 -8.02
C LYS A 495 -20.63 -15.78 -7.55
N ASN A 496 -21.29 -15.80 -6.39
CA ASN A 496 -21.82 -17.02 -5.76
C ASN A 496 -23.29 -17.30 -6.12
N ASN A 497 -24.05 -16.27 -6.51
CA ASN A 497 -25.45 -16.42 -6.94
C ASN A 497 -25.64 -15.77 -8.33
N PRO A 498 -25.04 -16.35 -9.40
CA PRO A 498 -25.02 -15.73 -10.72
C PRO A 498 -26.41 -15.63 -11.38
N ASP A 499 -27.37 -16.45 -10.95
CA ASP A 499 -28.73 -16.46 -11.53
C ASP A 499 -29.66 -15.43 -10.85
N GLN A 500 -29.26 -14.84 -9.71
CA GLN A 500 -29.98 -13.76 -9.05
C GLN A 500 -29.42 -12.41 -9.50
N THR A 501 -30.04 -11.85 -10.55
CA THR A 501 -29.57 -10.62 -11.18
C THR A 501 -30.26 -9.37 -10.65
N ILE A 502 -29.51 -8.27 -10.63
CA ILE A 502 -29.97 -6.92 -10.34
C ILE A 502 -29.64 -6.04 -11.56
N THR A 503 -30.48 -5.04 -11.85
CA THR A 503 -30.20 -4.06 -12.91
C THR A 503 -29.84 -2.72 -12.28
N ILE A 504 -28.67 -2.21 -12.63
CA ILE A 504 -28.22 -0.86 -12.31
C ILE A 504 -28.68 0.05 -13.46
N PRO A 505 -29.57 1.02 -13.21
CA PRO A 505 -30.12 1.85 -14.26
C PRO A 505 -29.08 2.79 -14.87
N LYS A 506 -29.26 3.09 -16.16
CA LYS A 506 -28.62 4.21 -16.85
C LYS A 506 -28.74 5.49 -16.02
N GLY A 507 -27.69 6.31 -16.04
CA GLY A 507 -27.65 7.61 -15.35
C GLY A 507 -27.09 7.54 -13.93
N MET A 508 -26.85 6.34 -13.37
CA MET A 508 -26.16 6.22 -12.09
C MET A 508 -24.70 6.69 -12.19
N LYS A 509 -24.26 7.45 -11.19
CA LYS A 509 -22.90 7.98 -11.11
C LYS A 509 -21.92 6.89 -10.74
N ALA A 510 -20.83 6.78 -11.50
CA ALA A 510 -19.75 5.83 -11.29
C ALA A 510 -18.39 6.42 -11.68
N TYR A 511 -17.32 5.76 -11.25
CA TYR A 511 -15.97 6.03 -11.74
C TYR A 511 -15.16 4.73 -11.79
N ARG A 512 -14.05 4.76 -12.53
CA ARG A 512 -13.08 3.67 -12.59
C ARG A 512 -11.96 3.96 -11.58
N PRO A 513 -11.72 3.10 -10.57
CA PRO A 513 -10.69 3.36 -9.57
C PRO A 513 -9.25 3.25 -10.08
N MET A 514 -8.99 2.48 -11.14
CA MET A 514 -7.63 2.31 -11.67
C MET A 514 -7.19 3.49 -12.52
N GLU A 515 -5.92 3.84 -12.41
CA GLU A 515 -5.22 4.87 -13.18
C GLU A 515 -4.04 4.25 -13.93
N VAL A 516 -3.65 4.86 -15.06
CA VAL A 516 -2.49 4.42 -15.85
C VAL A 516 -1.19 4.86 -15.15
N MET A 517 -0.34 3.92 -14.77
CA MET A 517 1.02 4.19 -14.29
C MET A 517 2.01 4.29 -15.44
N THR A 518 2.08 3.23 -16.25
CA THR A 518 2.90 3.16 -17.45
C THR A 518 2.04 2.88 -18.66
N ASP A 519 2.43 3.41 -19.82
CA ASP A 519 1.84 3.04 -21.11
C ASP A 519 2.94 2.68 -22.10
N GLY A 520 3.00 1.41 -22.51
CA GLY A 520 4.10 0.91 -23.35
C GLY A 520 5.47 1.18 -22.73
N GLY A 521 5.61 1.01 -21.41
CA GLY A 521 6.84 1.28 -20.67
C GLY A 521 7.09 2.72 -20.24
N GLN A 522 6.36 3.70 -20.78
CA GLN A 522 6.56 5.10 -20.42
C GLN A 522 5.71 5.50 -19.21
N ILE A 523 6.31 6.15 -18.22
CA ILE A 523 5.59 6.73 -17.08
C ILE A 523 4.70 7.90 -17.55
N ILE A 524 3.39 7.81 -17.31
CA ILE A 524 2.42 8.79 -17.84
C ILE A 524 2.01 9.84 -16.80
N THR A 525 2.19 9.57 -15.52
CA THR A 525 1.83 10.47 -14.42
C THR A 525 3.02 10.67 -13.51
N ASP A 526 3.12 11.80 -12.81
CA ASP A 526 4.12 11.94 -11.74
C ASP A 526 3.72 11.11 -10.50
N PRO A 527 4.66 10.58 -9.70
CA PRO A 527 4.33 9.94 -8.43
C PRO A 527 3.73 10.94 -7.45
N GLU A 528 2.66 10.54 -6.77
CA GLU A 528 2.02 11.37 -5.76
C GLU A 528 2.78 11.35 -4.42
N THR A 529 2.57 12.39 -3.61
CA THR A 529 3.10 12.42 -2.26
C THR A 529 2.29 11.52 -1.32
N VAL A 530 2.92 11.06 -0.23
CA VAL A 530 2.22 10.32 0.84
C VAL A 530 1.11 11.15 1.51
N HIS A 531 1.17 12.49 1.40
CA HIS A 531 0.14 13.40 1.92
C HIS A 531 -1.11 13.42 1.04
N GLU A 532 -0.93 13.39 -0.28
CA GLU A 532 -2.04 13.23 -1.23
C GLU A 532 -2.69 11.87 -1.08
N ALA A 533 -1.89 10.80 -0.95
CA ALA A 533 -2.39 9.46 -0.65
C ALA A 533 -3.18 9.41 0.67
N LYS A 534 -2.68 10.05 1.75
CA LYS A 534 -3.41 10.15 3.04
C LYS A 534 -4.74 10.93 2.90
N ALA A 535 -4.74 12.01 2.12
CA ALA A 535 -5.96 12.77 1.84
C ALA A 535 -6.98 11.94 1.06
N ARG A 536 -6.51 11.16 0.06
CA ARG A 536 -7.34 10.19 -0.66
C ARG A 536 -7.89 9.12 0.26
N ALA A 537 -7.06 8.54 1.14
CA ALA A 537 -7.48 7.55 2.15
C ALA A 537 -8.62 8.06 3.01
N THR A 538 -8.46 9.26 3.55
CA THR A 538 -9.49 9.91 4.38
C THR A 538 -10.80 10.08 3.60
N LYS A 539 -10.72 10.59 2.37
CA LYS A 539 -11.90 10.79 1.50
C LYS A 539 -12.56 9.46 1.14
N SER A 540 -11.78 8.47 0.72
CA SER A 540 -12.28 7.17 0.29
C SER A 540 -12.96 6.41 1.43
N LEU A 541 -12.30 6.33 2.61
CA LEU A 541 -12.88 5.71 3.81
C LEU A 541 -14.13 6.43 4.32
N SER A 542 -14.30 7.72 4.04
CA SER A 542 -15.52 8.46 4.41
C SER A 542 -16.75 8.03 3.59
N ARG A 543 -16.54 7.52 2.37
CA ARG A 543 -17.60 7.01 1.47
C ARG A 543 -18.00 5.58 1.80
N LEU A 544 -17.19 4.86 2.57
CA LEU A 544 -17.51 3.51 3.00
C LEU A 544 -18.43 3.54 4.22
N ASN A 545 -19.59 2.87 4.13
CA ASN A 545 -20.52 2.78 5.25
C ASN A 545 -19.83 2.23 6.50
N LYS A 546 -20.05 2.87 7.64
CA LYS A 546 -19.49 2.48 8.95
C LYS A 546 -19.73 1.01 9.30
N VAL A 547 -20.80 0.38 8.80
CA VAL A 547 -21.06 -1.05 9.04
C VAL A 547 -19.96 -1.97 8.50
N HIS A 548 -19.29 -1.58 7.41
CA HIS A 548 -18.17 -2.33 6.81
C HIS A 548 -16.84 -2.01 7.50
N LYS A 549 -16.76 -0.90 8.23
CA LYS A 549 -15.54 -0.44 8.93
C LYS A 549 -15.45 -0.89 10.38
N LYS A 550 -16.46 -1.58 10.90
CA LYS A 550 -16.45 -2.07 12.28
C LYS A 550 -15.25 -3.00 12.50
N ILE A 551 -14.63 -2.88 13.67
CA ILE A 551 -13.51 -3.74 14.07
C ILE A 551 -13.98 -5.15 14.36
N LYS A 552 -15.16 -5.28 14.98
CA LYS A 552 -15.87 -6.54 15.29
C LYS A 552 -17.21 -6.56 14.56
N ASP A 553 -17.58 -7.74 14.06
CA ASP A 553 -18.88 -7.99 13.40
C ASP A 553 -19.18 -6.99 12.26
N ALA A 554 -18.17 -6.74 11.41
CA ALA A 554 -18.35 -5.96 10.20
C ALA A 554 -19.36 -6.65 9.29
N VAL A 555 -20.24 -5.86 8.68
CA VAL A 555 -21.18 -6.38 7.67
C VAL A 555 -20.39 -6.64 6.38
N PRO A 556 -20.46 -7.84 5.79
CA PRO A 556 -19.73 -8.16 4.58
C PRO A 556 -19.93 -7.15 3.46
N TYR A 557 -18.85 -6.69 2.83
CA TYR A 557 -18.96 -5.89 1.62
C TYR A 557 -19.14 -6.82 0.42
N GLN A 558 -20.23 -6.63 -0.33
CA GLN A 558 -20.56 -7.46 -1.47
C GLN A 558 -20.23 -6.75 -2.77
N SER A 559 -19.20 -7.23 -3.46
CA SER A 559 -18.92 -6.87 -4.85
C SER A 559 -19.84 -7.61 -5.81
N PHE A 560 -20.29 -6.92 -6.85
CA PHE A 560 -21.05 -7.50 -7.96
C PHE A 560 -20.14 -7.78 -9.16
N VAL A 561 -20.63 -8.59 -10.08
CA VAL A 561 -19.97 -8.93 -11.36
C VAL A 561 -21.00 -8.75 -12.46
N SER A 562 -20.59 -8.18 -13.60
CA SER A 562 -21.48 -8.06 -14.75
C SER A 562 -21.92 -9.44 -15.26
N LYS A 563 -23.17 -9.50 -15.74
CA LYS A 563 -23.77 -10.75 -16.20
C LYS A 563 -22.98 -11.39 -17.35
N ASP A 564 -22.50 -10.58 -18.29
CA ASP A 564 -21.69 -11.07 -19.42
C ASP A 564 -20.38 -11.74 -18.94
N LEU A 565 -19.74 -11.19 -17.91
CA LEU A 565 -18.51 -11.73 -17.36
C LEU A 565 -18.77 -13.03 -16.59
N LEU A 566 -19.91 -13.17 -15.92
CA LEU A 566 -20.33 -14.42 -15.27
C LEU A 566 -20.64 -15.52 -16.28
N GLU A 567 -21.35 -15.20 -17.36
CA GLU A 567 -21.61 -16.14 -18.47
C GLU A 567 -20.30 -16.60 -19.10
N LYS A 568 -19.37 -15.67 -19.31
CA LYS A 568 -18.03 -15.93 -19.82
C LYS A 568 -17.23 -16.86 -18.89
N ARG A 569 -17.27 -16.61 -17.58
CA ARG A 569 -16.69 -17.49 -16.56
C ARG A 569 -17.25 -18.91 -16.65
N ARG A 570 -18.58 -19.07 -16.74
CA ARG A 570 -19.25 -20.37 -16.85
C ARG A 570 -18.84 -21.10 -18.13
N LYS A 571 -18.81 -20.40 -19.27
CA LYS A 571 -18.38 -20.97 -20.58
C LYS A 571 -16.93 -21.45 -20.55
N GLU A 572 -16.02 -20.65 -20.01
CA GLU A 572 -14.60 -21.00 -19.96
C GLU A 572 -14.30 -22.14 -18.99
N ALA A 573 -15.00 -22.23 -17.86
CA ALA A 573 -14.93 -23.38 -16.97
C ALA A 573 -15.47 -24.66 -17.64
N ALA A 574 -16.62 -24.56 -18.31
CA ALA A 574 -17.24 -25.69 -19.00
C ALA A 574 -16.37 -26.24 -20.13
N ARG A 575 -15.68 -25.36 -20.89
CA ARG A 575 -14.71 -25.76 -21.93
C ARG A 575 -13.57 -26.62 -21.40
N ARG A 576 -13.27 -26.51 -20.10
CA ARG A 576 -12.23 -27.28 -19.39
C ARG A 576 -12.80 -28.41 -18.53
N GLY A 577 -14.09 -28.75 -18.71
CA GLY A 577 -14.75 -29.86 -18.01
C GLY A 577 -15.22 -29.53 -16.59
N TYR A 578 -15.21 -28.27 -16.17
CA TYR A 578 -15.66 -27.85 -14.83
C TYR A 578 -17.06 -27.25 -14.87
N LYS A 579 -17.90 -27.59 -13.88
CA LYS A 579 -19.22 -26.98 -13.67
C LYS A 579 -19.13 -25.99 -12.50
N ILE A 580 -19.55 -24.74 -12.73
CA ILE A 580 -19.57 -23.64 -11.76
C ILE A 580 -20.86 -22.85 -11.80
#